data_AF-X6NYW5-F1
#
_entry.id   AF-X6NYW5-F1
#
_cell.length_a   1.000
_cell.length_b   1.000
_cell.length_c   1.000
_cell.angle_alpha   90.00
_cell.angle_beta   90.00
_cell.angle_gamma   90.00
#
_symmetry.space_group_name_H-M   'P 1'
#
loop_
_entity.id
_entity.type
_entity.pdbx_description
1 polymer ?
#
loop_
_entity_poly.entity_id
_entity_poly.type
_entity_poly.pdbx_seq_one_letter_code
_entity_poly.pdbx_strand_id
1 'polypeptide(L)'
;MYHGKIQQETRSRVGGPNISDMTLQVDKTRMPVIRYSNFSDKTWDVRMEKIPLVIGNEQLAEPDSDKKKATFKTITLSEYLKNVHEYMSYPLKDGAGKIIRMNLCNEKEDTHVIMSAQCCMLPIPDGDNVEAPFNVSLYNYQASRCSPSVLTIVSTSKGTSAQLIRHGNQKLFFNKHGTKAAFFGTKIDRLSQDGY
;
A
#
# COMPACT_ATOMS: atom_id res chain seq x y z
N MET A 1 -34.94 5.08 -15.51
CA MET A 1 -34.50 4.27 -14.36
C MET A 1 -34.01 2.92 -14.86
N TYR A 2 -32.70 2.75 -15.03
CA TYR A 2 -32.11 1.46 -15.40
C TYR A 2 -31.64 0.77 -14.11
N HIS A 3 -32.38 -0.28 -13.72
CA HIS A 3 -32.03 -1.16 -12.62
C HIS A 3 -31.21 -2.34 -13.18
N GLY A 4 -29.93 -2.09 -13.47
CA GLY A 4 -28.99 -3.15 -13.79
C GLY A 4 -28.46 -3.77 -12.50
N LYS A 5 -28.97 -4.94 -12.11
CA LYS A 5 -28.35 -5.76 -11.06
C LYS A 5 -27.01 -6.26 -11.59
N ILE A 6 -25.92 -5.61 -11.18
CA ILE A 6 -24.55 -6.02 -11.50
C ILE A 6 -24.18 -7.12 -10.49
N GLN A 7 -24.29 -8.39 -10.91
CA GLN A 7 -23.68 -9.50 -10.19
C GLN A 7 -22.23 -9.64 -10.65
N GLN A 8 -21.28 -9.35 -9.76
CA GLN A 8 -19.89 -9.73 -9.95
C GLN A 8 -19.78 -11.25 -9.78
N GLU A 9 -19.29 -11.96 -10.80
CA GLU A 9 -18.73 -13.30 -10.59
C GLU A 9 -17.47 -13.16 -9.72
N THR A 10 -17.71 -13.21 -8.42
CA THR A 10 -16.66 -13.16 -7.41
C THR A 10 -16.26 -14.61 -7.19
N ARG A 11 -15.10 -15.04 -7.71
CA ARG A 11 -14.43 -16.23 -7.17
C ARG A 11 -14.40 -16.05 -5.64
N SER A 12 -14.95 -17.01 -4.89
CA SER A 12 -15.26 -16.84 -3.47
C SER A 12 -14.10 -16.22 -2.69
N ARG A 13 -14.21 -14.93 -2.35
CA ARG A 13 -13.24 -14.25 -1.49
C ARG A 13 -13.70 -14.43 -0.05
N VAL A 14 -12.87 -15.04 0.77
CA VAL A 14 -13.05 -15.07 2.23
C VAL A 14 -12.75 -13.66 2.73
N GLY A 15 -13.78 -12.81 2.89
CA GLY A 15 -13.62 -11.41 3.30
C GLY A 15 -14.67 -10.40 2.80
N GLY A 16 -15.67 -10.84 2.02
CA GLY A 16 -16.71 -9.96 1.48
C GLY A 16 -16.29 -9.25 0.19
N PRO A 17 -17.19 -8.46 -0.44
CA PRO A 17 -16.84 -7.73 -1.64
C PRO A 17 -15.80 -6.67 -1.24
N ASN A 18 -14.70 -6.62 -1.99
CA ASN A 18 -13.67 -5.58 -1.88
C ASN A 18 -13.47 -5.01 -3.28
N ILE A 19 -14.31 -4.03 -3.60
CA ILE A 19 -14.22 -3.30 -4.86
C ILE A 19 -13.51 -1.99 -4.54
N SER A 20 -12.30 -1.84 -5.05
CA SER A 20 -11.48 -0.66 -4.86
C SER A 20 -10.85 -0.22 -6.17
N ASP A 21 -10.86 1.08 -6.46
CA ASP A 21 -10.10 1.70 -7.54
C ASP A 21 -8.91 2.48 -6.96
N MET A 22 -7.73 2.25 -7.52
CA MET A 22 -6.49 2.93 -7.12
C MET A 22 -6.04 3.90 -8.21
N THR A 23 -5.51 5.05 -7.82
CA THR A 23 -4.76 5.96 -8.69
C THR A 23 -3.70 6.72 -7.90
N LEU A 24 -2.87 7.52 -8.56
CA LEU A 24 -2.07 8.54 -7.92
C LEU A 24 -2.88 9.84 -7.77
N GLN A 25 -2.54 10.62 -6.77
CA GLN A 25 -3.09 11.96 -6.56
C GLN A 25 -1.95 12.95 -6.32
N VAL A 26 -1.95 14.01 -7.11
CA VAL A 26 -1.08 15.19 -6.95
C VAL A 26 -1.98 16.32 -6.50
N ASP A 27 -1.66 16.94 -5.36
CA ASP A 27 -2.51 17.93 -4.69
C ASP A 27 -3.95 17.44 -4.47
N LYS A 28 -4.88 17.91 -5.30
CA LYS A 28 -6.31 17.57 -5.30
C LYS A 28 -6.76 16.83 -6.56
N THR A 29 -5.84 16.57 -7.49
CA THR A 29 -6.12 16.01 -8.81
C THR A 29 -5.76 14.53 -8.84
N ARG A 30 -6.71 13.68 -9.23
CA ARG A 30 -6.47 12.24 -9.46
C ARG A 30 -5.85 12.06 -10.84
N MET A 31 -4.81 11.25 -10.89
CA MET A 31 -4.06 10.99 -12.12
C MET A 31 -4.79 9.96 -12.99
N PRO A 32 -4.57 10.00 -14.31
CA PRO A 32 -5.12 8.99 -15.20
C PRO A 32 -4.48 7.62 -14.92
N VAL A 33 -5.31 6.58 -14.99
CA VAL A 33 -4.91 5.18 -14.80
C VAL A 33 -5.01 4.47 -16.15
N ILE A 34 -3.92 3.82 -16.55
CA ILE A 34 -3.90 2.92 -17.69
C ILE A 34 -4.06 1.50 -17.16
N ARG A 35 -5.17 0.86 -17.53
CA ARG A 35 -5.51 -0.50 -17.16
C ARG A 35 -6.40 -1.14 -18.22
N TYR A 36 -6.54 -2.46 -18.13
CA TYR A 36 -7.53 -3.18 -18.93
C TYR A 36 -8.95 -2.71 -18.61
N SER A 37 -9.86 -2.92 -19.56
CA SER A 37 -11.28 -2.62 -19.38
C SER A 37 -11.80 -3.26 -18.10
N ASN A 38 -12.75 -2.58 -17.43
CA ASN A 38 -13.49 -3.21 -16.35
C ASN A 38 -13.99 -4.58 -16.80
N PHE A 39 -13.90 -5.58 -15.91
CA PHE A 39 -14.36 -6.96 -16.13
C PHE A 39 -13.48 -7.85 -17.03
N SER A 40 -12.37 -7.34 -17.60
CA SER A 40 -11.34 -8.17 -18.25
C SER A 40 -10.05 -8.31 -17.42
N ASP A 41 -10.14 -8.01 -16.11
CA ASP A 41 -9.02 -7.95 -15.18
C ASP A 41 -8.12 -9.18 -15.33
N LYS A 42 -6.97 -8.96 -15.98
CA LYS A 42 -5.92 -9.96 -16.07
C LYS A 42 -5.27 -10.05 -14.72
N THR A 43 -5.63 -11.11 -14.00
CA THR A 43 -5.07 -11.43 -12.70
C THR A 43 -4.20 -12.66 -12.77
N TRP A 44 -3.34 -12.81 -11.78
CA TRP A 44 -2.60 -14.04 -11.56
C TRP A 44 -2.46 -14.30 -10.06
N ASP A 45 -2.46 -15.58 -9.70
CA ASP A 45 -2.27 -16.02 -8.33
C ASP A 45 -0.77 -16.06 -8.00
N VAL A 46 -0.37 -15.44 -6.89
CA VAL A 46 1.02 -15.38 -6.43
C VAL A 46 1.11 -15.91 -5.01
N ARG A 47 2.02 -16.87 -4.79
CA ARG A 47 2.35 -17.33 -3.43
C ARG A 47 2.84 -16.17 -2.57
N MET A 48 2.29 -16.01 -1.38
CA MET A 48 2.64 -14.89 -0.50
C MET A 48 4.12 -14.91 -0.08
N GLU A 49 4.74 -16.09 -0.04
CA GLU A 49 6.17 -16.28 0.24
C GLU A 49 7.07 -15.71 -0.87
N LYS A 50 6.52 -15.45 -2.07
CA LYS A 50 7.26 -14.89 -3.21
C LYS A 50 7.14 -13.37 -3.34
N ILE A 51 6.35 -12.72 -2.48
CA ILE A 51 6.10 -11.28 -2.55
C ILE A 51 7.00 -10.59 -1.53
N PRO A 52 8.07 -9.89 -1.96
CA PRO A 52 8.97 -9.20 -1.05
C PRO A 52 8.36 -7.88 -0.55
N LEU A 53 8.56 -7.58 0.73
CA LEU A 53 8.23 -6.32 1.39
C LEU A 53 9.45 -5.81 2.13
N VAL A 54 9.73 -4.51 1.99
CA VAL A 54 10.81 -3.84 2.72
C VAL A 54 10.23 -3.27 4.02
N ILE A 55 10.77 -3.67 5.16
CA ILE A 55 10.39 -3.18 6.50
C ILE A 55 11.57 -2.46 7.18
N GLY A 56 11.33 -1.82 8.31
CA GLY A 56 12.31 -1.04 9.09
C GLY A 56 11.97 0.45 9.13
N ASN A 57 11.07 0.93 8.25
CA ASN A 57 10.62 2.32 8.22
C ASN A 57 9.59 2.66 9.31
N GLU A 58 9.09 1.67 10.04
CA GLU A 58 8.23 1.85 11.21
C GLU A 58 8.97 2.33 12.45
N GLN A 59 10.28 2.09 12.52
CA GLN A 59 11.13 2.47 13.64
C GLN A 59 11.12 4.00 13.79
N LEU A 60 10.78 4.47 14.99
CA LEU A 60 10.75 5.89 15.30
C LEU A 60 12.18 6.46 15.20
N ALA A 61 12.31 7.63 14.57
CA ALA A 61 13.57 8.35 14.56
C ALA A 61 13.77 8.97 15.95
N GLU A 62 14.83 8.59 16.64
CA GLU A 62 15.16 9.18 17.94
C GLU A 62 15.68 10.62 17.73
N PRO A 63 15.17 11.63 18.48
CA PRO A 63 15.51 13.04 18.24
C PRO A 63 16.98 13.42 18.45
N ASP A 64 17.76 12.59 19.16
CA ASP A 64 19.06 13.01 19.68
C ASP A 64 20.07 11.85 19.90
N SER A 65 19.97 10.78 19.10
CA SER A 65 20.88 9.64 19.25
C SER A 65 21.69 9.35 17.98
N ASP A 66 23.01 9.30 18.13
CA ASP A 66 23.98 8.73 17.17
C ASP A 66 23.78 7.20 16.93
N LYS A 67 22.64 6.62 17.31
CA LYS A 67 22.41 5.16 17.31
C LYS A 67 20.98 4.76 16.97
N LYS A 68 20.74 4.59 15.67
CA LYS A 68 20.43 3.32 14.97
C LYS A 68 19.84 3.72 13.63
N LYS A 69 20.67 3.65 12.59
CA LYS A 69 20.17 3.75 11.22
C LYS A 69 19.12 2.66 11.05
N ALA A 70 17.89 3.04 10.65
CA ALA A 70 16.81 2.10 10.39
C ALA A 70 17.36 0.96 9.52
N THR A 71 17.42 -0.24 10.08
CA THR A 71 17.98 -1.38 9.37
C THR A 71 16.87 -1.96 8.51
N PHE A 72 16.90 -1.63 7.23
CA PHE A 72 15.93 -2.14 6.28
C PHE A 72 16.15 -3.65 6.07
N LYS A 73 15.06 -4.42 6.18
CA LYS A 73 15.05 -5.85 5.91
C LYS A 73 13.98 -6.15 4.87
N THR A 74 14.25 -7.12 4.01
CA THR A 74 13.22 -7.68 3.13
C THR A 74 12.63 -8.93 3.77
N ILE A 75 11.31 -8.97 3.89
CA ILE A 75 10.54 -10.13 4.35
C ILE A 75 9.47 -10.49 3.31
N THR A 76 8.77 -11.60 3.49
CA THR A 76 7.68 -12.00 2.59
C THR A 76 6.34 -11.43 3.05
N LEU A 77 5.33 -11.41 2.17
CA LEU A 77 3.96 -11.03 2.56
C LEU A 77 3.38 -11.97 3.61
N SER A 78 3.68 -13.27 3.49
CA SER A 78 3.29 -14.28 4.48
C SER A 78 3.84 -13.92 5.87
N GLU A 79 5.14 -13.59 5.96
CA GLU A 79 5.77 -13.17 7.22
C GLU A 79 5.19 -11.85 7.75
N TYR A 80 4.98 -10.87 6.87
CA TYR A 80 4.40 -9.59 7.24
C TYR A 80 3.03 -9.76 7.90
N LEU A 81 2.15 -10.57 7.30
CA LEU A 81 0.79 -10.79 7.80
C LEU A 81 0.75 -11.63 9.09
N LYS A 82 1.71 -12.54 9.30
CA LYS A 82 1.83 -13.28 10.56
C LYS A 82 2.21 -12.39 11.75
N ASN A 83 2.98 -11.35 11.49
CA ASN A 83 3.62 -10.52 12.51
C ASN A 83 3.33 -9.02 12.36
N VAL A 84 2.14 -8.63 11.90
CA VAL A 84 1.82 -7.22 11.56
C VAL A 84 2.13 -6.24 12.70
N HIS A 85 1.89 -6.65 13.94
CA HIS A 85 2.17 -5.87 15.14
C HIS A 85 3.64 -5.44 15.28
N GLU A 86 4.60 -6.18 14.71
CA GLU A 86 6.02 -5.82 14.71
C GLU A 86 6.34 -4.68 13.74
N TYR A 87 5.50 -4.47 12.73
CA TYR A 87 5.70 -3.47 11.67
C TYR A 87 4.82 -2.22 11.86
N MET A 88 4.21 -2.07 13.03
CA MET A 88 3.47 -0.88 13.43
C MET A 88 4.36 0.07 14.21
N SER A 89 4.40 1.35 13.85
CA SER A 89 5.11 2.36 14.63
C SER A 89 4.52 2.55 16.04
N TYR A 90 3.23 2.26 16.20
CA TYR A 90 2.52 2.32 17.47
C TYR A 90 1.69 1.03 17.64
N PRO A 91 2.30 -0.08 18.10
CA PRO A 91 1.59 -1.34 18.26
C PRO A 91 0.56 -1.23 19.40
N LEU A 92 -0.56 -1.95 19.25
CA LEU A 92 -1.59 -2.01 20.28
C LEU A 92 -1.05 -2.71 21.54
N LYS A 93 -1.43 -2.19 22.69
CA LYS A 93 -1.06 -2.74 24.00
C LYS A 93 -2.31 -3.15 24.77
N ASP A 94 -2.21 -4.20 25.56
CA ASP A 94 -3.27 -4.62 26.48
C ASP A 94 -3.33 -3.74 27.74
N GLY A 95 -4.27 -4.03 28.65
CA GLY A 95 -4.42 -3.29 29.90
C GLY A 95 -3.22 -3.37 30.84
N ALA A 96 -2.29 -4.31 30.62
CA ALA A 96 -1.03 -4.45 31.36
C ALA A 96 0.16 -3.81 30.62
N GLY A 97 -0.07 -3.19 29.46
CA GLY A 97 0.97 -2.54 28.65
C GLY A 97 1.76 -3.49 27.74
N LYS A 98 1.38 -4.77 27.64
CA LYS A 98 2.04 -5.75 26.76
C LYS A 98 1.52 -5.61 25.33
N ILE A 99 2.42 -5.73 24.35
CA ILE A 99 2.05 -5.68 22.92
C ILE A 99 1.11 -6.84 22.59
N ILE A 100 -0.01 -6.50 21.93
CA ILE A 100 -0.98 -7.46 21.41
C ILE A 100 -0.41 -8.02 20.10
N ARG A 101 -0.22 -9.34 20.07
CA ARG A 101 0.19 -10.06 18.86
C ARG A 101 -0.95 -10.08 17.86
N MET A 102 -0.62 -9.82 16.60
CA MET A 102 -1.59 -9.79 15.50
C MET A 102 -1.09 -10.65 14.34
N ASN A 103 -1.80 -11.75 14.11
CA ASN A 103 -1.66 -12.60 12.94
C ASN A 103 -2.92 -12.43 12.08
N LEU A 104 -2.75 -11.96 10.84
CA LEU A 104 -3.80 -11.74 9.85
C LEU A 104 -3.78 -12.79 8.72
N CYS A 105 -3.06 -13.89 8.91
CA CYS A 105 -2.86 -14.94 7.92
C CYS A 105 -3.26 -16.30 8.50
N ASN A 106 -4.22 -16.97 7.87
CA ASN A 106 -4.44 -18.39 8.10
C ASN A 106 -3.47 -19.19 7.22
N GLU A 107 -2.33 -19.62 7.77
CA GLU A 107 -1.24 -20.25 7.00
C GLU A 107 -1.64 -21.50 6.20
N LYS A 108 -2.75 -22.15 6.57
CA LYS A 108 -3.25 -23.33 5.85
C LYS A 108 -4.10 -22.97 4.64
N GLU A 109 -4.78 -21.82 4.68
CA GLU A 109 -5.78 -21.42 3.68
C GLU A 109 -5.26 -20.25 2.83
N ASP A 110 -4.69 -19.25 3.49
CA ASP A 110 -4.07 -18.07 2.88
C ASP A 110 -2.66 -18.44 2.39
N THR A 111 -2.59 -18.95 1.17
CA THR A 111 -1.31 -19.33 0.53
C THR A 111 -0.98 -18.45 -0.67
N HIS A 112 -1.99 -17.92 -1.35
CA HIS A 112 -1.86 -17.12 -2.56
C HIS A 112 -2.67 -15.83 -2.45
N VAL A 113 -2.21 -14.80 -3.16
CA VAL A 113 -2.97 -13.58 -3.40
C VAL A 113 -3.20 -13.38 -4.89
N ILE A 114 -4.33 -12.78 -5.22
CA ILE A 114 -4.66 -12.36 -6.58
C ILE A 114 -3.98 -11.01 -6.82
N MET A 115 -3.14 -10.94 -7.85
CA MET A 115 -2.46 -9.70 -8.26
C MET A 115 -2.97 -9.21 -9.62
N SER A 116 -2.97 -7.91 -9.81
CA SER A 116 -3.22 -7.25 -11.10
C SER A 116 -2.22 -6.11 -11.31
N ALA A 117 -1.86 -5.87 -12.56
CA ALA A 117 -1.00 -4.74 -12.93
C ALA A 117 -1.83 -3.50 -13.27
N GLN A 118 -1.39 -2.34 -12.78
CA GLN A 118 -1.95 -1.04 -13.14
C GLN A 118 -0.81 -0.03 -13.30
N CYS A 119 -1.00 0.94 -14.20
CA CYS A 119 -0.05 2.02 -14.43
C CYS A 119 -0.75 3.37 -14.23
N CYS A 120 -0.07 4.31 -13.59
CA CYS A 120 -0.53 5.70 -13.45
C CYS A 120 0.56 6.62 -13.98
N MET A 121 0.16 7.72 -14.63
CA MET A 121 1.11 8.73 -15.09
C MET A 121 1.27 9.80 -14.01
N LEU A 122 2.49 10.01 -13.55
CA LEU A 122 2.83 11.08 -12.62
C LEU A 122 3.47 12.24 -13.40
N PRO A 123 2.83 13.43 -13.47
CA PRO A 123 3.47 14.60 -14.05
C PRO A 123 4.57 15.08 -13.09
N ILE A 124 5.82 15.03 -13.56
CA ILE A 124 6.97 15.56 -12.84
C ILE A 124 7.34 16.89 -13.52
N PRO A 125 7.45 18.01 -12.78
CA PRO A 125 7.88 19.28 -13.36
C PRO A 125 9.26 19.16 -14.01
N ASP A 126 9.50 19.96 -15.05
CA ASP A 126 10.84 20.06 -15.63
C ASP A 126 11.78 20.82 -14.68
N GLY A 127 13.03 20.38 -14.61
CA GLY A 127 14.08 20.93 -13.77
C GLY A 127 14.87 19.84 -13.07
N ASP A 128 16.17 20.06 -12.91
CA ASP A 128 17.06 19.11 -12.25
C ASP A 128 16.70 18.99 -10.77
N ASN A 129 16.64 17.76 -10.27
CA ASN A 129 16.35 17.45 -8.87
C ASN A 129 15.01 17.99 -8.34
N VAL A 130 14.03 18.29 -9.21
CA VAL A 130 12.69 18.70 -8.77
C VAL A 130 11.91 17.48 -8.29
N GLU A 131 11.53 17.49 -7.01
CA GLU A 131 10.66 16.47 -6.43
C GLU A 131 9.18 16.82 -6.63
N ALA A 132 8.42 15.87 -7.17
CA ALA A 132 6.96 15.95 -7.28
C ALA A 132 6.31 15.17 -6.12
N PRO A 133 5.69 15.84 -5.14
CA PRO A 133 4.96 15.16 -4.07
C PRO A 133 3.67 14.55 -4.61
N PHE A 134 3.40 13.30 -4.24
CA PHE A 134 2.18 12.60 -4.60
C PHE A 134 1.72 11.62 -3.52
N ASN A 135 0.48 11.15 -3.64
CA ASN A 135 -0.05 10.07 -2.82
C ASN A 135 -0.70 9.00 -3.69
N VAL A 136 -0.77 7.77 -3.17
CA VAL A 136 -1.73 6.79 -3.69
C VAL A 136 -3.11 7.17 -3.16
N SER A 137 -4.11 7.23 -4.03
CA SER A 137 -5.50 7.51 -3.70
C SER A 137 -6.32 6.26 -3.98
N LEU A 138 -6.93 5.72 -2.93
CA LEU A 138 -7.80 4.55 -3.02
C LEU A 138 -9.24 4.99 -2.88
N TYR A 139 -10.07 4.58 -3.84
CA TYR A 139 -11.52 4.68 -3.74
C TYR A 139 -12.09 3.31 -3.41
N ASN A 140 -12.88 3.17 -2.36
CA ASN A 140 -13.55 1.92 -2.00
C ASN A 140 -15.07 2.11 -1.97
N TYR A 141 -15.79 1.27 -2.70
CA TYR A 141 -17.25 1.43 -2.91
C TYR A 141 -18.10 1.10 -1.68
N GLN A 142 -17.50 0.48 -0.65
CA GLN A 142 -18.20 -0.03 0.52
C GLN A 142 -17.73 0.62 1.83
N ALA A 143 -16.64 1.40 1.77
CA ALA A 143 -16.07 2.06 2.94
C ALA A 143 -16.93 3.23 3.39
N SER A 144 -17.25 3.27 4.68
CA SER A 144 -17.85 4.44 5.33
C SER A 144 -17.22 4.67 6.70
N ARG A 145 -17.47 5.86 7.28
CA ARG A 145 -16.86 6.26 8.56
C ARG A 145 -17.13 5.27 9.70
N CYS A 146 -18.31 4.68 9.68
CA CYS A 146 -18.80 3.74 10.69
C CYS A 146 -18.64 2.27 10.28
N SER A 147 -18.17 2.00 9.06
CA SER A 147 -17.97 0.67 8.51
C SER A 147 -16.70 0.66 7.66
N PRO A 148 -15.51 0.67 8.29
CA PRO A 148 -14.25 0.51 7.57
C PRO A 148 -14.25 -0.85 6.88
N SER A 149 -13.82 -0.89 5.63
CA SER A 149 -14.04 -2.07 4.78
C SER A 149 -12.76 -2.86 4.50
N VAL A 150 -11.59 -2.20 4.49
CA VAL A 150 -10.35 -2.81 3.97
C VAL A 150 -9.13 -2.30 4.73
N LEU A 151 -8.24 -3.22 5.12
CA LEU A 151 -6.86 -2.90 5.48
C LEU A 151 -6.02 -2.83 4.20
N THR A 152 -5.33 -1.72 3.98
CA THR A 152 -4.47 -1.52 2.81
C THR A 152 -3.02 -1.39 3.24
N ILE A 153 -2.14 -2.18 2.62
CA ILE A 153 -0.70 -2.11 2.78
C ILE A 153 -0.11 -1.51 1.51
N VAL A 154 0.58 -0.38 1.63
CA VAL A 154 1.41 0.16 0.54
C VAL A 154 2.82 -0.36 0.73
N SER A 155 3.39 -0.94 -0.32
CA SER A 155 4.76 -1.48 -0.34
C SER A 155 5.59 -0.78 -1.40
N THR A 156 6.81 -0.37 -1.03
CA THR A 156 7.80 0.24 -1.91
C THR A 156 9.19 -0.29 -1.59
N SER A 157 10.19 0.04 -2.41
CA SER A 157 11.59 -0.26 -2.10
C SER A 157 12.14 0.48 -0.88
N LYS A 158 11.41 1.47 -0.34
CA LYS A 158 11.80 2.29 0.81
C LYS A 158 11.10 1.89 2.11
N GLY A 159 10.14 0.97 2.07
CA GLY A 159 9.35 0.63 3.25
C GLY A 159 7.90 0.26 2.95
N THR A 160 7.15 0.01 4.01
CA THR A 160 5.71 -0.27 3.98
C THR A 160 4.88 0.73 4.80
N SER A 161 3.59 0.84 4.49
CA SER A 161 2.63 1.50 5.38
C SER A 161 1.28 0.78 5.36
N ALA A 162 0.71 0.53 6.54
CA ALA A 162 -0.58 -0.13 6.70
C ALA A 162 -1.64 0.88 7.18
N GLN A 163 -2.78 0.95 6.49
CA GLN A 163 -3.84 1.93 6.74
C GLN A 163 -5.22 1.30 6.58
N LEU A 164 -6.12 1.57 7.52
CA LEU A 164 -7.52 1.17 7.40
C LEU A 164 -8.27 2.19 6.52
N ILE A 165 -9.05 1.70 5.57
CA ILE A 165 -9.87 2.54 4.69
C ILE A 165 -11.20 2.83 5.37
N ARG A 166 -11.45 4.12 5.63
CA ARG A 166 -12.62 4.59 6.39
C ARG A 166 -13.55 5.50 5.60
N HIS A 167 -13.18 5.83 4.37
CA HIS A 167 -13.91 6.74 3.51
C HIS A 167 -13.91 6.22 2.08
N GLY A 168 -14.95 6.59 1.32
CA GLY A 168 -15.06 6.24 -0.09
C GLY A 168 -13.85 6.66 -0.90
N ASN A 169 -13.23 7.81 -0.61
CA ASN A 169 -11.96 8.23 -1.21
C ASN A 169 -10.95 8.57 -0.09
N GLN A 170 -9.80 7.90 -0.07
CA GLN A 170 -8.78 8.08 0.95
C GLN A 170 -7.39 8.18 0.32
N LYS A 171 -6.62 9.20 0.72
CA LYS A 171 -5.19 9.27 0.46
C LYS A 171 -4.45 8.30 1.36
N LEU A 172 -3.56 7.53 0.78
CA LEU A 172 -2.62 6.68 1.49
C LEU A 172 -1.30 7.42 1.65
N PHE A 173 -0.78 7.39 2.87
CA PHE A 173 0.50 8.00 3.23
C PHE A 173 1.61 6.98 3.35
N PHE A 174 2.84 7.40 3.08
CA PHE A 174 4.03 6.65 3.43
C PHE A 174 4.31 6.78 4.94
N ASN A 175 4.85 5.73 5.55
CA ASN A 175 5.30 5.76 6.94
C ASN A 175 6.77 6.20 6.98
N LYS A 176 7.01 7.45 7.36
CA LYS A 176 8.34 8.01 7.59
C LYS A 176 8.61 7.99 9.09
N HIS A 177 9.05 6.84 9.60
CA HIS A 177 9.48 6.69 11.00
C HIS A 177 8.41 7.07 12.02
N GLY A 178 7.19 6.57 11.84
CA GLY A 178 6.02 6.89 12.66
C GLY A 178 5.24 8.12 12.22
N THR A 179 5.78 8.91 11.28
CA THR A 179 5.13 10.12 10.77
C THR A 179 4.54 9.88 9.38
N LYS A 180 3.33 10.38 9.14
CA LYS A 180 2.69 10.33 7.82
C LYS A 180 3.43 11.25 6.85
N ALA A 181 3.82 10.74 5.69
CA ALA A 181 4.48 11.50 4.63
C ALA A 181 3.85 11.25 3.26
N ALA A 182 4.00 12.22 2.35
CA ALA A 182 3.77 12.01 0.93
C ALA A 182 4.88 11.14 0.32
N PHE A 183 4.60 10.60 -0.86
CA PHE A 183 5.62 10.01 -1.72
C PHE A 183 6.23 11.11 -2.59
N PHE A 184 7.45 10.90 -3.06
CA PHE A 184 8.14 11.85 -3.92
C PHE A 184 8.62 11.13 -5.17
N GLY A 185 8.33 11.71 -6.33
CA GLY A 185 8.81 11.25 -7.62
C GLY A 185 9.81 12.27 -8.17
N THR A 186 10.90 11.79 -8.74
CA THR A 186 11.86 12.61 -9.47
C THR A 186 11.96 12.10 -10.90
N LYS A 187 12.29 13.00 -11.83
CA LYS A 187 12.63 12.60 -13.19
C LYS A 187 13.92 11.78 -13.11
N ILE A 188 13.92 10.60 -13.72
CA ILE A 188 15.18 9.89 -13.95
C ILE A 188 15.84 10.65 -15.09
N ASP A 189 16.86 11.44 -14.78
CA ASP A 189 17.69 12.06 -15.81
C ASP A 189 18.21 10.95 -16.71
N ARG A 190 18.22 11.21 -18.02
CA ARG A 190 18.70 10.25 -19.02
C ARG A 190 19.99 9.64 -18.51
N LEU A 191 20.04 8.31 -18.41
CA LEU A 191 21.29 7.55 -18.40
C LEU A 191 22.22 8.27 -19.37
N SER A 192 23.36 8.75 -18.90
CA SER A 192 24.36 9.29 -19.80
C SER A 192 24.58 8.22 -20.87
N GLN A 193 24.22 8.57 -22.11
CA GLN A 193 24.75 7.89 -23.27
C GLN A 193 26.21 8.32 -23.35
N ASP A 194 27.03 7.83 -22.42
CA ASP A 194 28.47 7.83 -22.61
C ASP A 194 28.72 6.71 -23.60
N GLY A 195 28.90 7.13 -24.85
CA GLY A 195 29.22 6.27 -25.98
C GLY A 195 30.64 5.72 -25.92
N TYR A 196 30.82 4.67 -26.73
CA TYR A 196 31.99 3.81 -26.97
C TYR A 196 32.17 2.62 -26.02
#